data_AF-M6GCY6-F1
#
_entry.id   AF-M6GCY6-F1
#
_cell.length_a   1.000
_cell.length_b   1.000
_cell.length_c   1.000
_cell.angle_alpha   90.00
_cell.angle_beta   90.00
_cell.angle_gamma   90.00
#
_symmetry.space_group_name_H-M   'P 1'
#
loop_
_entity.id
_entity.type
_entity.pdbx_description
1 polymer ?
#
loop_
_entity_poly.entity_id
_entity_poly.type
_entity_poly.pdbx_seq_one_letter_code
_entity_poly.pdbx_strand_id
1 'polypeptide(L)'
;MRSIIEEILPGQHIPGSATGKQKMLKEALMYAGKTSRKVILLIDNAHYLDQRMLRDLKDIHELSYGDLDSLFSIIMFARPEYRFASLLNAPEFDIQTQRVYIQNLPKPDILEFSKQAFGLRFSSGKDGERAKSLFLTHVYPLNPGGIKALVNRMYLTVNKFDGLVTTDRISQVVNTDMLSTLKKYRISIGEVRKAVANSAGKNLTDDQISKALDGDSTSRKHEIIREQAMNLLRKKADNGNLFV
;
A
#
# COMPACT_ATOMS: atom_id res chain seq x y z
N MET A 1 14.40 -16.87 9.27
CA MET A 1 15.67 -17.59 9.51
C MET A 1 16.06 -18.49 8.34
N ARG A 2 15.33 -19.57 8.03
CA ARG A 2 15.69 -20.52 6.96
C ARG A 2 16.00 -19.83 5.62
N SER A 3 15.09 -19.00 5.13
CA SER A 3 15.27 -18.27 3.87
C SER A 3 16.49 -17.35 3.86
N ILE A 4 16.84 -16.76 5.01
CA ILE A 4 18.04 -15.90 5.13
C ILE A 4 19.31 -16.75 5.01
N ILE A 5 19.32 -17.94 5.65
CA ILE A 5 20.44 -18.88 5.57
C ILE A 5 20.61 -19.38 4.13
N GLU A 6 19.52 -19.77 3.46
CA GLU A 6 19.56 -20.27 2.07
C GLU A 6 20.08 -19.21 1.09
N GLU A 7 19.78 -17.93 1.32
CA GLU A 7 20.23 -16.82 0.48
C GLU A 7 21.72 -16.49 0.67
N ILE A 8 22.25 -16.69 1.88
CA ILE A 8 23.67 -16.42 2.18
C ILE A 8 24.54 -17.63 1.85
N LEU A 9 24.06 -18.83 2.20
CA LEU A 9 24.76 -20.11 2.09
C LEU A 9 23.89 -21.13 1.34
N PRO A 10 23.77 -21.01 0.01
CA PRO A 10 22.90 -21.88 -0.79
C PRO A 10 23.36 -23.35 -0.74
N GLY A 11 22.41 -24.28 -0.67
CA GLY A 11 22.66 -25.72 -0.71
C GLY A 11 23.13 -26.35 0.61
N GLN A 12 23.28 -25.58 1.67
CA GLN A 12 23.64 -26.10 2.99
C GLN A 12 22.45 -26.78 3.70
N HIS A 13 22.73 -27.85 4.44
CA HIS A 13 21.72 -28.53 5.24
C HIS A 13 21.33 -27.68 6.45
N ILE A 14 20.07 -27.24 6.51
CA ILE A 14 19.56 -26.40 7.59
C ILE A 14 19.01 -27.28 8.72
N PRO A 15 19.51 -27.16 9.96
CA PRO A 15 19.00 -27.92 11.10
C PRO A 15 17.49 -27.76 11.30
N GLY A 16 16.81 -28.81 11.76
CA GLY A 16 15.38 -28.75 12.07
C GLY A 16 15.07 -27.93 13.34
N SER A 17 15.97 -28.00 14.35
CA SER A 17 15.81 -27.36 15.65
C SER A 17 15.97 -25.84 15.58
N ALA A 18 15.23 -25.11 16.44
CA ALA A 18 15.30 -23.65 16.50
C ALA A 18 16.71 -23.15 16.86
N THR A 19 17.33 -23.73 17.89
CA THR A 19 18.69 -23.42 18.33
C THR A 19 19.72 -23.68 17.23
N GLY A 20 19.57 -24.79 16.49
CA GLY A 20 20.44 -25.10 15.35
C GLY A 20 20.32 -24.08 14.23
N LYS A 21 19.09 -23.65 13.90
CA LYS A 21 18.85 -22.59 12.91
C LYS A 21 19.46 -21.25 13.36
N GLN A 22 19.35 -20.89 14.63
CA GLN A 22 19.90 -19.64 15.15
C GLN A 22 21.44 -19.63 15.09
N LYS A 23 22.09 -20.74 15.49
CA LYS A 23 23.55 -20.87 15.37
C LYS A 23 24.02 -20.76 13.92
N MET A 24 23.35 -21.49 13.02
CA MET A 24 23.69 -21.45 11.59
C MET A 24 23.42 -20.08 10.96
N LEU A 25 22.36 -19.39 11.39
CA LEU A 25 22.10 -18.02 10.96
C LEU A 25 23.21 -17.07 11.40
N LYS A 26 23.70 -17.19 12.65
CA LYS A 26 24.84 -16.40 13.13
C LYS A 26 26.08 -16.64 12.26
N GLU A 27 26.42 -17.89 11.99
CA GLU A 27 27.57 -18.27 11.15
C GLU A 27 27.43 -17.72 9.72
N ALA A 28 26.24 -17.83 9.13
CA ALA A 28 25.94 -17.28 7.81
C ALA A 28 26.10 -15.76 7.78
N LEU A 29 25.51 -15.04 8.74
CA LEU A 29 25.60 -13.59 8.82
C LEU A 29 27.05 -13.10 9.06
N MET A 30 27.81 -13.81 9.89
CA MET A 30 29.24 -13.53 10.08
C MET A 30 30.04 -13.73 8.79
N TYR A 31 29.74 -14.78 8.02
CA TYR A 31 30.35 -15.00 6.71
C TYR A 31 30.01 -13.87 5.72
N ALA A 32 28.75 -13.42 5.68
CA ALA A 32 28.34 -12.26 4.89
C ALA A 32 29.11 -10.99 5.29
N GLY A 33 29.25 -10.73 6.59
CA GLY A 33 30.03 -9.60 7.10
C GLY A 33 31.51 -9.66 6.69
N LYS A 34 32.16 -10.82 6.83
CA LYS A 34 33.56 -11.03 6.39
C LYS A 34 33.77 -10.84 4.90
N THR A 35 32.74 -11.09 4.10
CA THR A 35 32.75 -10.89 2.64
C THR A 35 32.24 -9.50 2.23
N SER A 36 32.10 -8.57 3.18
CA SER A 36 31.59 -7.21 2.97
C SER A 36 30.18 -7.15 2.37
N ARG A 37 29.40 -8.24 2.49
CA ARG A 37 28.01 -8.31 2.05
C ARG A 37 27.10 -7.82 3.18
N LYS A 38 26.36 -6.74 2.93
CA LYS A 38 25.35 -6.23 3.87
C LYS A 38 24.05 -7.02 3.73
N VAL A 39 23.46 -7.43 4.86
CA VAL A 39 22.19 -8.14 4.90
C VAL A 39 21.12 -7.20 5.48
N ILE A 40 19.98 -7.09 4.78
CA ILE A 40 18.83 -6.31 5.23
C ILE A 40 17.60 -7.22 5.18
N LEU A 41 16.92 -7.38 6.31
CA LEU A 41 15.63 -8.05 6.39
C LEU A 41 14.52 -7.02 6.21
N LEU A 42 13.80 -7.10 5.08
CA LEU A 42 12.65 -6.25 4.81
C LEU A 42 11.37 -7.00 5.18
N ILE A 43 10.57 -6.43 6.07
CA ILE A 43 9.27 -6.98 6.49
C ILE A 43 8.18 -6.01 6.08
N ASP A 44 7.39 -6.41 5.09
CA ASP A 44 6.16 -5.68 4.74
C ASP A 44 5.00 -6.12 5.65
N ASN A 45 4.03 -5.23 5.86
CA ASN A 45 2.88 -5.41 6.73
C ASN A 45 3.23 -5.87 8.16
N ALA A 46 4.30 -5.33 8.75
CA ALA A 46 4.82 -5.70 10.07
C ALA A 46 3.81 -5.49 11.23
N HIS A 47 2.72 -4.73 11.01
CA HIS A 47 1.60 -4.60 11.96
C HIS A 47 0.87 -5.91 12.28
N TYR A 48 1.08 -6.97 11.48
CA TYR A 48 0.59 -8.31 11.77
C TYR A 48 1.51 -9.12 12.70
N LEU A 49 2.72 -8.66 12.98
CA LEU A 49 3.62 -9.32 13.92
C LEU A 49 3.05 -9.22 15.32
N ASP A 50 3.04 -10.35 16.04
CA ASP A 50 2.74 -10.35 17.46
C ASP A 50 3.99 -10.02 18.30
N GLN A 51 3.78 -9.86 19.61
CA GLN A 51 4.87 -9.53 20.52
C GLN A 51 5.96 -10.61 20.53
N ARG A 52 5.60 -11.89 20.41
CA ARG A 52 6.58 -12.98 20.45
C ARG A 52 7.49 -12.93 19.22
N MET A 53 6.92 -12.70 18.04
CA MET A 53 7.69 -12.55 16.81
C MET A 53 8.62 -11.32 16.86
N LEU A 54 8.17 -10.21 17.44
CA LEU A 54 9.03 -9.03 17.63
C LEU A 54 10.20 -9.32 18.57
N ARG A 55 9.98 -10.09 19.64
CA ARG A 55 11.06 -10.58 20.52
C ARG A 55 12.05 -11.46 19.78
N ASP A 56 11.55 -12.44 19.04
CA ASP A 56 12.40 -13.32 18.24
C ASP A 56 13.25 -12.52 17.22
N LEU A 57 12.66 -11.47 16.61
CA LEU A 57 13.39 -10.58 15.70
C LEU A 57 14.46 -9.76 16.41
N LYS A 58 14.16 -9.23 17.60
CA LYS A 58 15.13 -8.52 18.46
C LYS A 58 16.28 -9.45 18.84
N ASP A 59 15.98 -10.64 19.36
CA ASP A 59 16.99 -11.62 19.80
C ASP A 59 17.93 -12.02 18.66
N ILE A 60 17.42 -12.10 17.43
CA ILE A 60 18.24 -12.36 16.24
C ILE A 60 19.02 -11.11 15.84
N HIS A 61 18.44 -9.91 15.91
CA HIS A 61 19.12 -8.64 15.57
C HIS A 61 20.26 -8.31 16.53
N GLU A 62 20.14 -8.69 17.80
CA GLU A 62 21.18 -8.55 18.84
C GLU A 62 22.33 -9.56 18.69
N LEU A 63 22.31 -10.41 17.66
CA LEU A 63 23.46 -11.25 17.33
C LEU A 63 24.65 -10.37 16.90
N SER A 64 25.56 -10.14 17.84
CA SER A 64 26.80 -9.40 17.64
C SER A 64 28.00 -10.29 17.30
N TYR A 65 29.03 -9.68 16.70
CA TYR A 65 30.31 -10.32 16.41
C TYR A 65 31.46 -9.30 16.43
N GLY A 66 32.42 -9.47 17.33
CA GLY A 66 33.55 -8.55 17.48
C GLY A 66 33.05 -7.15 17.85
N ASP A 67 33.49 -6.14 17.09
CA ASP A 67 33.11 -4.74 17.26
C ASP A 67 31.79 -4.37 16.56
N LEU A 68 31.11 -5.33 15.92
CA LEU A 68 29.81 -5.09 15.27
C LEU A 68 28.67 -5.37 16.24
N ASP A 69 27.94 -4.31 16.60
CA ASP A 69 26.75 -4.36 17.46
C ASP A 69 25.61 -5.17 16.84
N SER A 70 25.54 -5.28 15.51
CA SER A 70 24.60 -6.14 14.79
C SER A 70 25.14 -6.62 13.45
N LEU A 71 24.78 -7.85 13.08
CA LEU A 71 25.20 -8.50 11.84
C LEU A 71 24.27 -8.24 10.63
N PHE A 72 23.12 -7.60 10.82
CA PHE A 72 22.18 -7.24 9.75
C PHE A 72 21.21 -6.15 10.23
N SER A 73 20.55 -5.46 9.29
CA SER A 73 19.52 -4.47 9.64
C SER A 73 18.11 -5.00 9.35
N ILE A 74 17.11 -4.53 10.11
CA ILE A 74 15.70 -4.83 9.87
C ILE A 74 14.98 -3.54 9.45
N ILE A 75 14.27 -3.57 8.32
CA ILE A 75 13.39 -2.49 7.88
C ILE A 75 11.95 -3.01 7.88
N MET A 76 11.08 -2.38 8.64
CA MET A 76 9.68 -2.79 8.79
C MET A 76 8.74 -1.72 8.22
N PHE A 77 7.82 -2.14 7.35
CA PHE A 77 6.70 -1.32 6.89
C PHE A 77 5.43 -1.73 7.63
N ALA A 78 4.82 -0.79 8.35
CA ALA A 78 3.63 -1.05 9.14
C ALA A 78 2.61 0.07 8.99
N ARG A 79 1.34 -0.29 9.14
CA ARG A 79 0.28 0.70 9.36
C ARG A 79 0.32 1.15 10.82
N PRO A 80 -0.01 2.42 11.12
CA PRO A 80 -0.02 2.93 12.49
C PRO A 80 -1.25 2.42 13.28
N GLU A 81 -1.36 1.10 13.46
CA GLU A 81 -2.43 0.51 14.26
C GLU A 81 -2.07 0.59 15.75
N TYR A 82 -3.05 0.97 16.60
CA TYR A 82 -2.84 1.24 18.02
C TYR A 82 -2.13 0.09 18.76
N ARG A 83 -2.48 -1.15 18.45
CA ARG A 83 -1.86 -2.34 19.06
C ARG A 83 -0.39 -2.45 18.70
N PHE A 84 -0.04 -2.27 17.44
CA PHE A 84 1.34 -2.37 16.98
C PHE A 84 2.20 -1.22 17.50
N ALA A 85 1.66 0.01 17.48
CA ALA A 85 2.33 1.17 18.06
C ALA A 85 2.60 0.99 19.56
N SER A 86 1.61 0.48 20.31
CA SER A 86 1.77 0.17 21.74
C SER A 86 2.85 -0.89 21.99
N LEU A 87 2.97 -1.90 21.13
CA LEU A 87 4.03 -2.90 21.24
C LEU A 87 5.42 -2.29 21.05
N LEU A 88 5.58 -1.44 20.03
CA LEU A 88 6.87 -0.78 19.77
C LEU A 88 7.26 0.19 20.90
N ASN A 89 6.30 0.80 21.58
CA ASN A 89 6.52 1.69 22.74
C ASN A 89 6.94 0.95 24.02
N ALA A 90 6.92 -0.39 24.04
CA ALA A 90 7.41 -1.12 25.20
C ALA A 90 8.92 -0.84 25.37
N PRO A 91 9.42 -0.67 26.61
CA PRO A 91 10.83 -0.33 26.87
C PRO A 91 11.84 -1.25 26.17
N GLU A 92 11.46 -2.50 25.96
CA GLU A 92 12.21 -3.53 25.24
C GLU A 92 12.52 -3.18 23.78
N PHE A 93 11.62 -2.47 23.08
CA PHE A 93 11.72 -2.17 21.65
C PHE A 93 11.96 -0.68 21.36
N ASP A 94 11.55 0.20 22.27
CA ASP A 94 11.55 1.65 22.05
C ASP A 94 12.96 2.20 21.80
N ILE A 95 13.95 1.70 22.55
CA ILE A 95 15.35 2.17 22.48
C ILE A 95 16.05 1.73 21.20
N GLN A 96 15.63 0.60 20.60
CA GLN A 96 16.30 -0.01 19.45
C GLN A 96 15.59 0.29 18.12
N THR A 97 14.44 0.97 18.13
CA THR A 97 13.63 1.20 16.94
C THR A 97 13.63 2.67 16.53
N GLN A 98 14.23 2.98 15.38
CA GLN A 98 14.03 4.26 14.72
C GLN A 98 12.71 4.24 13.94
N ARG A 99 11.86 5.23 14.18
CA ARG A 99 10.54 5.32 13.54
C ARG A 99 10.48 6.50 12.59
N VAL A 100 9.99 6.23 11.37
CA VAL A 100 9.71 7.25 10.38
C VAL A 100 8.26 7.11 9.97
N TYR A 101 7.48 8.17 10.16
CA TYR A 101 6.09 8.22 9.74
C TYR A 101 6.00 8.79 8.34
N ILE A 102 5.50 7.99 7.41
CA ILE A 102 5.19 8.47 6.05
C ILE A 102 3.96 9.36 6.15
N GLN A 103 4.15 10.64 5.89
CA GLN A 103 3.08 11.62 5.91
C GLN A 103 2.31 11.62 4.59
N ASN A 104 1.11 12.21 4.62
CA ASN A 104 0.37 12.54 3.41
C ASN A 104 1.20 13.47 2.52
N LEU A 105 1.08 13.30 1.21
CA LEU A 105 1.70 14.19 0.24
C LEU A 105 1.14 15.62 0.42
N PRO A 106 2.00 16.63 0.53
CA PRO A 106 1.62 18.02 0.39
C PRO A 106 0.86 18.27 -0.91
N LYS A 107 -0.06 19.24 -0.92
CA LYS A 107 -0.83 19.61 -2.11
C LYS A 107 0.05 19.91 -3.35
N PRO A 108 1.18 20.63 -3.24
CA PRO A 108 2.08 20.84 -4.39
C PRO A 108 2.61 19.52 -4.96
N ASP A 109 3.01 18.60 -4.07
CA ASP A 109 3.58 17.30 -4.45
C ASP A 109 2.54 16.39 -5.10
N ILE A 110 1.26 16.50 -4.70
CA ILE A 110 0.16 15.80 -5.38
C ILE A 110 0.06 16.23 -6.84
N LEU A 111 0.12 17.54 -7.12
CA LEU A 111 0.02 18.03 -8.49
C LEU A 111 1.24 17.62 -9.32
N GLU A 112 2.44 17.75 -8.75
CA GLU A 112 3.68 17.38 -9.45
C GLU A 112 3.75 15.87 -9.70
N PHE A 113 3.42 15.05 -8.70
CA PHE A 113 3.33 13.60 -8.87
C PHE A 113 2.30 13.23 -9.94
N SER A 114 1.14 13.88 -9.95
CA SER A 114 0.10 13.60 -10.94
C SER A 114 0.57 13.89 -12.37
N LYS A 115 1.33 14.97 -12.55
CA LYS A 115 1.95 15.34 -13.82
C LYS A 115 3.02 14.33 -14.25
N GLN A 116 3.94 13.99 -13.34
CA GLN A 116 5.07 13.10 -13.66
C GLN A 116 4.65 11.65 -13.88
N ALA A 117 3.79 11.11 -13.01
CA ALA A 117 3.42 9.69 -13.02
C ALA A 117 2.30 9.36 -14.02
N PHE A 118 1.42 10.31 -14.33
CA PHE A 118 0.23 10.07 -15.16
C PHE A 118 0.10 11.03 -16.35
N GLY A 119 1.08 11.90 -16.59
CA GLY A 119 1.05 12.84 -17.72
C GLY A 119 -0.07 13.89 -17.64
N LEU A 120 -0.62 14.16 -16.44
CA LEU A 120 -1.71 15.12 -16.32
C LEU A 120 -1.23 16.54 -16.63
N ARG A 121 -2.07 17.28 -17.36
CA ARG A 121 -1.91 18.70 -17.64
C ARG A 121 -3.16 19.41 -17.13
N PHE A 122 -3.01 20.53 -16.45
CA PHE A 122 -4.16 21.35 -16.04
C PHE A 122 -4.36 22.47 -17.05
N SER A 123 -5.61 22.90 -17.27
CA SER A 123 -5.90 24.09 -18.08
C SER A 123 -5.13 25.32 -17.56
N SER A 124 -4.97 26.33 -18.42
CA SER A 124 -4.29 27.57 -18.05
C SER A 124 -5.25 28.60 -17.45
N GLY A 125 -4.71 29.58 -16.72
CA GLY A 125 -5.49 30.70 -16.17
C GLY A 125 -6.41 30.30 -15.01
N LYS A 126 -7.52 31.05 -14.84
CA LYS A 126 -8.44 30.88 -13.70
C LYS A 126 -9.13 29.51 -13.67
N ASP A 127 -9.44 28.94 -14.84
CA ASP A 127 -10.00 27.59 -14.93
C ASP A 127 -9.00 26.54 -14.42
N GLY A 128 -7.72 26.70 -14.77
CA GLY A 128 -6.64 25.84 -14.29
C GLY A 128 -6.51 25.77 -12.78
N GLU A 129 -6.52 26.94 -12.13
CA GLU A 129 -6.45 27.02 -10.67
C GLU A 129 -7.68 26.41 -10.00
N ARG A 130 -8.86 26.58 -10.61
CA ARG A 130 -10.10 25.94 -10.13
C ARG A 130 -10.04 24.42 -10.30
N ALA A 131 -9.55 23.93 -11.45
CA ALA A 131 -9.38 22.51 -11.71
C ALA A 131 -8.37 21.88 -10.73
N LYS A 132 -7.22 22.52 -10.49
CA LYS A 132 -6.25 22.07 -9.47
C LYS A 132 -6.88 21.98 -8.08
N SER A 133 -7.63 23.02 -7.68
CA SER A 133 -8.31 23.05 -6.39
C SER A 133 -9.33 21.92 -6.25
N LEU A 134 -10.16 21.69 -7.27
CA LEU A 134 -11.11 20.58 -7.30
C LEU A 134 -10.40 19.22 -7.28
N PHE A 135 -9.32 19.06 -8.05
CA PHE A 135 -8.53 17.83 -8.07
C PHE A 135 -8.01 17.51 -6.67
N LEU A 136 -7.36 18.48 -6.03
CA LEU A 136 -6.81 18.35 -4.67
C LEU A 136 -7.88 18.07 -3.61
N THR A 137 -9.10 18.53 -3.82
CA THR A 137 -10.23 18.28 -2.91
C THR A 137 -10.71 16.82 -3.01
N HIS A 138 -10.57 16.19 -4.17
CA HIS A 138 -11.10 14.85 -4.44
C HIS A 138 -10.03 13.75 -4.48
N VAL A 139 -8.74 14.10 -4.38
CA VAL A 139 -7.68 13.12 -4.12
C VAL A 139 -7.80 12.68 -2.66
N TYR A 140 -8.19 11.42 -2.47
CA TYR A 140 -8.20 10.81 -1.15
C TYR A 140 -7.93 9.30 -1.24
N PRO A 141 -7.07 8.74 -0.36
CA PRO A 141 -6.18 9.45 0.58
C PRO A 141 -5.13 10.32 -0.14
N LEU A 142 -4.53 11.29 0.56
CA LEU A 142 -3.53 12.22 0.02
C LEU A 142 -2.17 11.52 -0.19
N ASN A 143 -2.13 10.51 -1.04
CA ASN A 143 -0.95 9.71 -1.34
C ASN A 143 -1.01 9.20 -2.81
N PRO A 144 0.06 8.56 -3.32
CA PRO A 144 0.08 8.05 -4.70
C PRO A 144 -1.10 7.13 -5.06
N GLY A 145 -1.60 6.35 -4.09
CA GLY A 145 -2.75 5.47 -4.28
C GLY A 145 -4.05 6.23 -4.52
N GLY A 146 -4.33 7.28 -3.75
CA GLY A 146 -5.52 8.13 -3.95
C GLY A 146 -5.46 8.93 -5.24
N ILE A 147 -4.28 9.41 -5.63
CA ILE A 147 -4.08 10.06 -6.94
C ILE A 147 -4.41 9.09 -8.06
N LYS A 148 -3.82 7.89 -8.04
CA LYS A 148 -4.09 6.83 -9.03
C LYS A 148 -5.57 6.46 -9.09
N ALA A 149 -6.27 6.45 -7.95
CA ALA A 149 -7.70 6.16 -7.92
C ALA A 149 -8.52 7.22 -8.67
N LEU A 150 -8.28 8.50 -8.40
CA LEU A 150 -8.98 9.60 -9.07
C LEU A 150 -8.66 9.65 -10.56
N VAL A 151 -7.38 9.53 -10.93
CA VAL A 151 -6.93 9.52 -12.34
C VAL A 151 -7.60 8.37 -13.11
N ASN A 152 -7.63 7.17 -12.55
CA ASN A 152 -8.29 6.05 -13.22
C ASN A 152 -9.79 6.29 -13.40
N ARG A 153 -10.47 6.98 -12.46
CA ARG A 153 -11.87 7.40 -12.67
C ARG A 153 -11.99 8.39 -13.83
N MET A 154 -11.03 9.31 -13.99
CA MET A 154 -11.03 10.24 -15.15
C MET A 154 -11.00 9.48 -16.47
N TYR A 155 -10.09 8.50 -16.62
CA TYR A 155 -10.01 7.68 -17.84
C TYR A 155 -11.29 6.86 -18.11
N LEU A 156 -12.02 6.45 -17.07
CA LEU A 156 -13.25 5.67 -17.22
C LEU A 156 -14.48 6.52 -17.57
N THR A 157 -14.55 7.72 -16.99
CA THR A 157 -15.75 8.58 -17.04
C THR A 157 -15.67 9.60 -18.18
N VAL A 158 -14.51 10.23 -18.37
CA VAL A 158 -14.32 11.27 -19.38
C VAL A 158 -14.07 10.61 -20.73
N ASN A 159 -14.94 10.88 -21.71
CA ASN A 159 -14.82 10.33 -23.04
C ASN A 159 -13.51 10.80 -23.70
N LYS A 160 -12.67 9.87 -24.16
CA LYS A 160 -11.36 10.14 -24.76
C LYS A 160 -10.49 11.07 -23.90
N PHE A 161 -10.35 10.76 -22.62
CA PHE A 161 -9.46 11.50 -21.73
C PHE A 161 -8.01 11.44 -22.24
N ASP A 162 -7.39 12.61 -22.43
CA ASP A 162 -6.06 12.81 -23.01
C ASP A 162 -5.06 13.41 -22.00
N GLY A 163 -5.35 13.23 -20.70
CA GLY A 163 -4.58 13.79 -19.60
C GLY A 163 -4.83 15.27 -19.32
N LEU A 164 -5.63 15.99 -20.13
CA LEU A 164 -5.98 17.38 -19.83
C LEU A 164 -7.11 17.45 -18.79
N VAL A 165 -6.80 18.04 -17.64
CA VAL A 165 -7.70 18.23 -16.51
C VAL A 165 -8.27 19.65 -16.55
N THR A 166 -9.58 19.74 -16.72
CA THR A 166 -10.37 21.00 -16.65
C THR A 166 -11.39 20.90 -15.53
N THR A 167 -11.99 22.04 -15.15
CA THR A 167 -13.07 22.07 -14.16
C THR A 167 -14.20 21.11 -14.55
N ASP A 168 -14.68 21.19 -15.79
CA ASP A 168 -15.78 20.37 -16.29
C ASP A 168 -15.48 18.87 -16.25
N ARG A 169 -14.25 18.47 -16.61
CA ARG A 169 -13.84 17.06 -16.63
C ARG A 169 -13.75 16.48 -15.22
N ILE A 170 -13.23 17.24 -14.25
CA ILE A 170 -13.23 16.82 -12.85
C ILE A 170 -14.68 16.76 -12.34
N SER A 171 -15.49 17.78 -12.62
CA SER A 171 -16.90 17.83 -12.23
C SER A 171 -17.67 16.63 -12.77
N GLN A 172 -17.43 16.21 -14.01
CA GLN A 172 -18.02 15.00 -14.58
C GLN A 172 -17.64 13.76 -13.75
N VAL A 173 -16.38 13.65 -13.34
CA VAL A 173 -15.88 12.48 -12.58
C VAL A 173 -16.46 12.44 -11.17
N VAL A 174 -16.50 13.57 -10.47
CA VAL A 174 -16.97 13.64 -9.08
C VAL A 174 -18.49 13.49 -8.99
N ASN A 175 -19.23 13.99 -9.99
CA ASN A 175 -20.69 13.87 -10.04
C ASN A 175 -21.17 12.52 -10.60
N THR A 176 -20.28 11.72 -11.19
CA THR A 176 -20.63 10.38 -11.65
C THR A 176 -20.53 9.41 -10.48
N ASP A 177 -21.70 8.99 -9.98
CA ASP A 177 -21.80 7.94 -8.96
C ASP A 177 -21.16 6.62 -9.45
N MET A 178 -20.51 5.92 -8.52
CA MET A 178 -19.79 4.68 -8.79
C MET A 178 -20.72 3.56 -9.24
N LEU A 179 -21.99 3.50 -8.78
CA LEU A 179 -22.94 2.50 -9.28
C LEU A 179 -23.28 2.73 -10.74
N SER A 180 -23.46 3.98 -11.15
CA SER A 180 -23.70 4.33 -12.56
C SER A 180 -22.52 3.88 -13.46
N THR A 181 -21.29 4.03 -12.97
CA THR A 181 -20.07 3.61 -13.68
C THR A 181 -19.99 2.09 -13.78
N LEU A 182 -20.26 1.36 -12.69
CA LEU A 182 -20.29 -0.11 -12.69
C LEU A 182 -21.34 -0.64 -13.68
N LYS A 183 -22.53 -0.03 -13.71
CA LYS A 183 -23.60 -0.40 -14.64
C LYS A 183 -23.18 -0.21 -16.10
N LYS A 184 -22.48 0.89 -16.43
CA LYS A 184 -21.94 1.14 -17.78
C LYS A 184 -21.00 0.01 -18.24
N TYR A 185 -20.16 -0.49 -17.34
CA TYR A 185 -19.24 -1.60 -17.62
C TYR A 185 -19.87 -2.99 -17.43
N ARG A 186 -21.20 -3.08 -17.19
CA ARG A 186 -21.91 -4.34 -16.91
C ARG A 186 -21.30 -5.11 -15.73
N ILE A 187 -20.89 -4.40 -14.68
CA ILE A 187 -20.42 -5.00 -13.43
C ILE A 187 -21.57 -4.93 -12.43
N SER A 188 -21.98 -6.09 -11.95
CA SER A 188 -23.05 -6.23 -10.95
C SER A 188 -22.53 -5.98 -9.54
N ILE A 189 -23.43 -5.55 -8.64
CA ILE A 189 -23.14 -5.45 -7.20
C ILE A 189 -22.69 -6.82 -6.64
N GLY A 190 -23.26 -7.91 -7.15
CA GLY A 190 -22.86 -9.27 -6.78
C GLY A 190 -21.39 -9.60 -7.12
N GLU A 191 -20.86 -9.10 -8.23
CA GLU A 191 -19.45 -9.23 -8.57
C GLU A 191 -18.56 -8.42 -7.62
N VAL A 192 -18.94 -7.18 -7.29
CA VAL A 192 -18.23 -6.36 -6.30
C VAL A 192 -18.22 -7.04 -4.93
N ARG A 193 -19.37 -7.57 -4.48
CA ARG A 193 -19.50 -8.31 -3.23
C ARG A 193 -18.56 -9.51 -3.18
N LYS A 194 -18.47 -10.31 -4.25
CA LYS A 194 -17.54 -11.45 -4.34
C LYS A 194 -16.07 -11.00 -4.21
N ALA A 195 -15.69 -9.91 -4.88
CA ALA A 195 -14.34 -9.36 -4.78
C ALA A 195 -13.99 -8.87 -3.37
N VAL A 196 -14.95 -8.24 -2.68
CA VAL A 196 -14.79 -7.82 -1.28
C VAL A 196 -14.68 -9.03 -0.34
N ALA A 197 -15.51 -10.06 -0.51
CA ALA A 197 -15.42 -11.28 0.29
C ALA A 197 -14.06 -11.97 0.14
N ASN A 198 -13.55 -12.05 -1.09
CA ASN A 198 -12.26 -12.68 -1.39
C ASN A 198 -11.05 -11.89 -0.85
N SER A 199 -11.14 -10.56 -0.73
CA SER A 199 -10.02 -9.72 -0.29
C SER A 199 -10.05 -9.41 1.20
N ALA A 200 -11.23 -9.18 1.78
CA ALA A 200 -11.39 -8.73 3.16
C ALA A 200 -11.97 -9.79 4.10
N GLY A 201 -12.32 -10.99 3.58
CA GLY A 201 -12.90 -12.08 4.37
C GLY A 201 -14.28 -11.77 4.96
N LYS A 202 -14.96 -10.72 4.49
CA LYS A 202 -16.24 -10.25 5.03
C LYS A 202 -17.37 -10.45 4.02
N ASN A 203 -18.39 -11.19 4.43
CA ASN A 203 -19.64 -11.31 3.69
C ASN A 203 -20.51 -10.09 3.98
N LEU A 204 -20.70 -9.24 2.95
CA LEU A 204 -21.57 -8.07 3.01
C LEU A 204 -22.85 -8.32 2.21
N THR A 205 -23.94 -7.63 2.55
CA THR A 205 -25.17 -7.67 1.74
C THR A 205 -25.07 -6.72 0.55
N ASP A 206 -25.87 -6.96 -0.49
CA ASP A 206 -25.89 -6.09 -1.67
C ASP A 206 -26.31 -4.65 -1.29
N ASP A 207 -27.23 -4.46 -0.32
CA ASP A 207 -27.59 -3.14 0.22
C ASP A 207 -26.41 -2.43 0.89
N GLN A 208 -25.59 -3.15 1.65
CA GLN A 208 -24.38 -2.60 2.27
C GLN A 208 -23.32 -2.20 1.24
N ILE A 209 -23.20 -2.95 0.14
CA ILE A 209 -22.32 -2.60 -0.97
C ILE A 209 -22.83 -1.35 -1.69
N SER A 210 -24.12 -1.31 -2.04
CA SER A 210 -24.72 -0.15 -2.71
C SER A 210 -24.57 1.13 -1.90
N LYS A 211 -24.90 1.10 -0.60
CA LYS A 211 -24.72 2.27 0.29
C LYS A 211 -23.26 2.71 0.41
N ALA A 212 -22.32 1.78 0.33
CA ALA A 212 -20.90 2.11 0.38
C ALA A 212 -20.38 2.73 -0.93
N LEU A 213 -20.98 2.38 -2.06
CA LEU A 213 -20.63 2.90 -3.37
C LEU A 213 -21.27 4.28 -3.64
N ASP A 214 -22.48 4.49 -3.13
CA ASP A 214 -23.30 5.70 -3.37
C ASP A 214 -23.11 6.79 -2.29
N GLY A 215 -22.74 6.40 -1.06
CA GLY A 215 -22.59 7.35 0.05
C GLY A 215 -21.21 8.01 0.11
N ASP A 216 -21.12 9.19 0.73
CA ASP A 216 -19.84 9.93 0.96
C ASP A 216 -19.06 9.47 2.20
N SER A 217 -19.49 8.40 2.88
CA SER A 217 -18.83 7.95 4.09
C SER A 217 -17.39 7.50 3.82
N THR A 218 -16.46 8.02 4.63
CA THR A 218 -15.02 7.73 4.63
C THR A 218 -14.65 6.57 5.54
N SER A 219 -15.62 5.72 5.90
CA SER A 219 -15.29 4.56 6.72
C SER A 219 -14.35 3.61 5.96
N ARG A 220 -13.36 3.03 6.66
CA ARG A 220 -12.42 2.02 6.11
C ARG A 220 -13.14 0.88 5.37
N LYS A 221 -14.36 0.54 5.82
CA LYS A 221 -15.22 -0.44 5.16
C LYS A 221 -15.65 0.03 3.75
N HIS A 222 -16.07 1.27 3.61
CA HIS A 222 -16.53 1.82 2.33
C HIS A 222 -15.36 2.02 1.37
N GLU A 223 -14.19 2.41 1.87
CA GLU A 223 -12.96 2.51 1.06
C GLU A 223 -12.60 1.18 0.41
N ILE A 224 -12.57 0.09 1.18
CA ILE A 224 -12.27 -1.25 0.65
C ILE A 224 -13.29 -1.63 -0.44
N ILE A 225 -14.57 -1.34 -0.23
CA ILE A 225 -15.62 -1.65 -1.21
C ILE A 225 -15.40 -0.87 -2.51
N ARG A 226 -15.15 0.45 -2.42
CA ARG A 226 -14.86 1.29 -3.60
C ARG A 226 -13.57 0.87 -4.30
N GLU A 227 -12.54 0.49 -3.57
CA GLU A 227 -11.29 -0.01 -4.12
C GLU A 227 -11.51 -1.30 -4.93
N GLN A 228 -12.25 -2.27 -4.38
CA GLN A 228 -12.55 -3.51 -5.10
C GLN A 228 -13.43 -3.28 -6.33
N ALA A 229 -14.41 -2.37 -6.24
CA ALA A 229 -15.21 -1.95 -7.39
C ALA A 229 -14.33 -1.32 -8.49
N MET A 230 -13.39 -0.44 -8.11
CA MET A 230 -12.43 0.16 -9.04
C MET A 230 -11.48 -0.88 -9.65
N ASN A 231 -11.05 -1.89 -8.89
CA ASN A 231 -10.21 -2.96 -9.43
C ASN A 231 -10.95 -3.82 -10.46
N LEU A 232 -12.24 -4.09 -10.26
CA LEU A 232 -13.08 -4.75 -11.26
C LEU A 232 -13.27 -3.90 -12.51
N LEU A 233 -13.51 -2.59 -12.33
CA LEU A 233 -13.59 -1.63 -13.45
C LEU A 233 -12.29 -1.60 -14.26
N ARG A 234 -11.13 -1.57 -13.59
CA ARG A 234 -9.81 -1.64 -14.22
C ARG A 234 -9.67 -2.91 -15.04
N LYS A 235 -9.90 -4.09 -14.45
CA LYS A 235 -9.82 -5.37 -15.18
C LYS A 235 -10.71 -5.42 -16.42
N LYS A 236 -11.92 -4.87 -16.34
CA LYS A 236 -12.82 -4.81 -17.50
C LYS A 236 -12.38 -3.81 -18.56
N ALA A 237 -11.78 -2.69 -18.16
CA ALA A 237 -11.25 -1.69 -19.07
C ALA A 237 -9.91 -2.12 -19.69
N ASP A 238 -9.07 -2.85 -18.95
CA ASP A 238 -7.79 -3.43 -19.40
C ASP A 238 -8.02 -4.50 -20.48
N ASN A 239 -9.06 -5.34 -20.34
CA ASN A 239 -9.48 -6.27 -21.39
C ASN A 239 -10.02 -5.57 -22.67
N GLY A 240 -10.12 -4.23 -22.65
CA GLY A 240 -10.51 -3.38 -23.78
C GLY A 240 -9.41 -2.45 -24.32
N ASN A 241 -8.14 -2.63 -23.93
CA ASN A 241 -6.99 -1.80 -24.34
C ASN A 241 -7.20 -0.28 -24.12
N LEU A 242 -7.37 0.13 -22.86
CA LEU A 242 -7.42 1.56 -22.48
C LEU A 242 -6.22 2.05 -21.67
N PHE A 243 -5.24 1.18 -21.38
CA PHE A 243 -4.04 1.51 -20.63
C PHE A 243 -2.78 1.08 -21.39
N VAL A 244 -2.53 1.75 -22.52
CA VAL A 244 -1.20 1.91 -23.11
C VAL A 244 -1.00 3.41 -23.33
#